data_AF-A0A6M2A8V8-F1
#
_entry.id   AF-A0A6M2A8V8-F1
#
_cell.length_a   1.000
_cell.length_b   1.000
_cell.length_c   1.000
_cell.angle_alpha   90.00
_cell.angle_beta   90.00
_cell.angle_gamma   90.00
#
_symmetry.space_group_name_H-M   'P 1'
#
loop_
_entity.id
_entity.type
_entity.pdbx_description
1 polymer ?
#
loop_
_entity_poly.entity_id
_entity_poly.type
_entity_poly.pdbx_seq_one_letter_code
_entity_poly.pdbx_strand_id
1 'polypeptide(L)'
;MKKKSTIVFSVLIFHSLLIGVLWLYSPLSPKQKPHKPLAVRTIQIQEESPPTFAPMQPSPTPAPKPTPKSPPTPKPKPTPKPIPPKPAPPAQEEPENTKQQELVSLLQQSLKGLESTSSPKAPTLSSEALLFSSTYEEKLIAHLESLLSFPEKGEVKLLLTLSRSGKVEKMEFGQATNSKNVAYLEKRLPTLSLPLFGTHWKGQASHTFTLHLQGD
;
A
#
# COMPACT_ATOMS: atom_id res chain seq x y z
N MET A 1 60.74 2.06 5.55
CA MET A 1 59.26 2.01 5.65
C MET A 1 58.55 3.38 5.68
N LYS A 2 59.23 4.52 5.53
CA LYS A 2 58.62 5.86 5.69
C LYS A 2 57.75 6.36 4.50
N LYS A 3 57.95 5.85 3.28
CA LYS A 3 57.27 6.35 2.07
C LYS A 3 55.78 6.00 1.96
N LYS A 4 55.33 4.90 2.59
CA LYS A 4 53.92 4.45 2.51
C LYS A 4 52.99 5.34 3.36
N SER A 5 53.48 5.88 4.47
CA SER A 5 52.69 6.76 5.35
C SER A 5 52.34 8.09 4.66
N THR A 6 53.29 8.69 3.92
CA THR A 6 53.09 9.97 3.23
C THR A 6 51.98 9.94 2.19
N ILE A 7 51.83 8.81 1.48
CA ILE A 7 50.78 8.64 0.46
C ILE A 7 49.40 8.59 1.12
N VAL A 8 49.24 7.87 2.22
CA VAL A 8 47.96 7.74 2.93
C VAL A 8 47.50 9.10 3.47
N PHE A 9 48.42 9.88 4.07
CA PHE A 9 48.10 11.22 4.55
C PHE A 9 47.71 12.18 3.42
N SER A 10 48.39 12.12 2.27
CA SER A 10 48.05 12.96 1.11
C SER A 10 46.64 12.66 0.58
N VAL A 11 46.27 11.38 0.48
CA VAL A 11 44.94 10.96 0.02
C VAL A 11 43.85 11.42 1.00
N LEU A 12 44.09 11.31 2.31
CA LEU A 12 43.15 11.77 3.34
C LEU A 12 42.90 13.28 3.28
N ILE A 13 43.96 14.09 3.12
CA ILE A 13 43.83 15.54 3.00
C ILE A 13 43.03 15.92 1.76
N PHE A 14 43.29 15.24 0.63
CA PHE A 14 42.56 15.49 -0.62
C PHE A 14 41.06 15.18 -0.49
N HIS A 15 40.69 14.06 0.14
CA HIS A 15 39.28 13.71 0.36
C HIS A 15 38.59 14.70 1.30
N SER A 16 39.25 15.11 2.38
CA SER A 16 38.71 16.12 3.30
C SER A 16 38.46 17.46 2.60
N LEU A 17 39.36 17.89 1.71
CA LEU A 17 39.17 19.07 0.87
C LEU A 17 37.98 18.90 -0.10
N LEU A 18 37.87 17.74 -0.76
CA LEU A 18 36.78 17.46 -1.69
C LEU A 18 35.41 17.49 -1.00
N ILE A 19 35.31 16.89 0.19
CA ILE A 19 34.08 16.88 1.00
C ILE A 19 33.73 18.29 1.47
N GLY A 20 34.72 19.06 1.93
CA GLY A 20 34.52 20.46 2.34
C GLY A 20 34.01 21.33 1.19
N VAL A 21 34.57 21.16 -0.01
CA VAL A 21 34.10 21.83 -1.24
C VAL A 21 32.68 21.38 -1.57
N LEU A 22 32.37 20.08 -1.55
CA LEU A 22 31.00 19.60 -1.79
C LEU A 22 29.98 20.19 -0.79
N TRP A 23 30.34 20.35 0.47
CA TRP A 23 29.49 21.01 1.48
C TRP A 23 29.28 22.49 1.18
N LEU A 24 30.32 23.20 0.74
CA LEU A 24 30.25 24.62 0.44
C LEU A 24 29.43 24.91 -0.83
N TYR A 25 29.45 23.99 -1.79
CA TYR A 25 28.78 24.13 -3.08
C TYR A 25 27.48 23.34 -3.21
N SER A 26 27.03 22.58 -2.21
CA SER A 26 25.78 21.82 -2.30
C SER A 26 24.56 22.77 -2.35
N PRO A 27 23.84 22.85 -3.48
CA PRO A 27 22.74 23.80 -3.66
C PRO A 27 21.41 23.33 -3.05
N LEU A 28 21.41 22.31 -2.19
CA LEU A 28 20.19 21.63 -1.73
C LEU A 28 19.77 22.03 -0.32
N SER A 29 19.53 23.32 -0.12
CA SER A 29 18.53 23.73 0.87
C SER A 29 17.20 23.86 0.13
N PRO A 30 16.32 22.84 0.14
CA PRO A 30 14.99 22.98 -0.43
C PRO A 30 14.33 24.18 0.26
N LYS A 31 14.10 25.25 -0.51
CA LYS A 31 13.38 26.42 0.00
C LYS A 31 12.01 25.94 0.43
N GLN A 32 11.83 25.75 1.74
CA GLN A 32 10.50 25.59 2.32
C GLN A 32 9.71 26.82 1.90
N LYS A 33 8.69 26.59 1.08
CA LYS A 33 7.79 27.66 0.67
C LYS A 33 7.17 28.20 1.96
N PRO A 34 7.19 29.52 2.19
CA PRO A 34 6.58 30.09 3.39
C PRO A 34 5.13 29.64 3.45
N HIS A 35 4.77 28.93 4.53
CA HIS A 35 3.40 28.51 4.75
C HIS A 35 2.55 29.77 4.86
N LYS A 36 1.63 29.96 3.91
CA LYS A 36 0.64 31.04 3.99
C LYS A 36 -0.17 30.81 5.27
N PRO A 37 -0.26 31.78 6.19
CA PRO A 37 -1.13 31.64 7.34
C PRO A 37 -2.56 31.45 6.82
N LEU A 38 -3.13 30.28 7.09
CA LEU A 38 -4.55 30.05 6.87
C LEU A 38 -5.27 31.02 7.81
N ALA A 39 -5.98 31.99 7.22
CA ALA A 39 -6.93 32.80 7.96
C ALA A 39 -8.05 31.88 8.42
N VAL A 40 -7.90 31.31 9.61
CA VAL A 40 -8.96 30.58 10.30
C VAL A 40 -10.02 31.61 10.65
N ARG A 41 -11.05 31.71 9.81
CA ARG A 41 -12.30 32.36 10.21
C ARG A 41 -12.92 31.46 11.26
N THR A 42 -12.65 31.77 12.53
CA THR A 42 -13.47 31.30 13.64
C THR A 42 -14.85 31.88 13.39
N ILE A 43 -15.75 31.07 12.85
CA ILE A 43 -17.18 31.33 12.93
C ILE A 43 -17.46 31.24 14.42
N GLN A 44 -17.61 32.38 15.10
CA GLN A 44 -18.31 32.40 16.37
C GLN A 44 -19.69 31.83 16.06
N ILE A 45 -19.91 30.57 16.45
CA ILE A 45 -21.25 30.04 16.59
C ILE A 45 -21.81 30.81 17.76
N GLN A 46 -22.45 31.93 17.44
CA GLN A 46 -23.32 32.62 18.36
C GLN A 46 -24.35 31.57 18.76
N GLU A 47 -24.28 31.15 20.01
CA GLU A 47 -25.29 30.30 20.64
C GLU A 47 -26.57 31.16 20.72
N GLU A 48 -27.27 31.24 19.59
CA GLU A 48 -28.54 31.89 19.47
C GLU A 48 -29.51 31.07 20.33
N SER A 49 -30.08 31.73 21.35
CA SER A 49 -31.11 31.16 22.19
C SER A 49 -32.18 30.49 21.32
N PRO A 50 -32.69 29.32 21.70
CA PRO A 50 -33.63 28.57 20.90
C PRO A 50 -34.79 29.49 20.49
N PRO A 51 -35.12 29.58 19.19
CA PRO A 51 -36.24 30.38 18.77
C PRO A 51 -37.50 29.82 19.43
N THR A 52 -38.19 30.66 20.20
CA THR A 52 -39.57 30.41 20.61
C THR A 52 -40.37 30.23 19.33
N PHE A 53 -40.68 28.97 19.01
CA PHE A 53 -41.52 28.61 17.88
C PHE A 53 -42.90 29.25 18.09
N ALA A 54 -43.19 30.31 17.33
CA ALA A 54 -44.57 30.70 17.09
C ALA A 54 -45.29 29.51 16.42
N PRO A 55 -46.56 29.23 16.78
CA PRO A 55 -47.30 28.12 16.18
C PRO A 55 -47.41 28.32 14.67
N MET A 56 -46.71 27.48 13.91
CA MET A 56 -46.81 27.44 12.46
C MET A 56 -48.23 27.04 12.07
N GLN A 57 -48.87 27.93 11.31
CA GLN A 57 -50.11 27.68 10.61
C GLN A 57 -49.92 26.48 9.66
N PRO A 58 -50.84 25.50 9.63
CA PRO A 58 -50.68 24.29 8.81
C PRO A 58 -50.68 24.65 7.32
N SER A 59 -49.57 24.35 6.65
CA SER A 59 -49.44 24.42 5.20
C SER A 59 -50.34 23.36 4.55
N PRO A 60 -51.07 23.66 3.46
CA PRO A 60 -51.93 22.70 2.79
C PRO A 60 -51.10 21.52 2.27
N THR A 61 -51.51 20.32 2.69
CA THR A 61 -50.91 19.05 2.29
C THR A 61 -50.97 18.89 0.77
N PRO A 62 -49.82 18.74 0.08
CA PRO A 62 -49.83 18.42 -1.35
C PRO A 62 -50.44 17.03 -1.57
N ALA A 63 -51.35 16.95 -2.53
CA ALA A 63 -52.08 15.74 -2.88
C ALA A 63 -51.13 14.57 -3.20
N PRO A 64 -51.46 13.33 -2.79
CA PRO A 64 -50.62 12.17 -2.99
C PRO A 64 -50.43 11.89 -4.48
N LYS A 65 -49.16 11.91 -4.92
CA LYS A 65 -48.75 11.49 -6.25
C LYS A 65 -49.06 9.99 -6.41
N PRO A 66 -49.71 9.55 -7.51
CA PRO A 66 -50.06 8.15 -7.71
C PRO A 66 -48.78 7.30 -7.73
N THR A 67 -48.74 6.31 -6.86
CA THR A 67 -47.71 5.28 -6.77
C THR A 67 -47.70 4.46 -8.07
N PRO A 68 -46.56 4.32 -8.75
CA PRO A 68 -46.42 3.40 -9.88
C PRO A 68 -46.70 1.97 -9.42
N LYS A 69 -47.62 1.28 -10.12
CA LYS A 69 -47.88 -0.15 -9.93
C LYS A 69 -46.57 -0.92 -10.11
N SER A 70 -46.19 -1.65 -9.07
CA SER A 70 -45.06 -2.58 -9.08
C SER A 70 -45.21 -3.59 -10.23
N PRO A 71 -44.14 -3.87 -10.98
CA PRO A 71 -44.15 -4.90 -12.00
C PRO A 71 -44.39 -6.28 -11.37
N PRO A 72 -45.04 -7.21 -12.09
CA PRO A 72 -45.35 -8.55 -11.59
C PRO A 72 -44.06 -9.30 -11.27
N THR A 73 -44.04 -9.87 -10.07
CA THR A 73 -42.98 -10.78 -9.59
C THR A 73 -42.85 -11.98 -10.53
N PRO A 74 -41.66 -12.25 -11.09
CA PRO A 74 -41.44 -13.45 -11.89
C PRO A 74 -41.60 -14.71 -11.03
N LYS A 75 -42.35 -15.69 -11.56
CA LYS A 75 -42.56 -17.00 -10.93
C LYS A 75 -41.23 -17.68 -10.60
N PRO A 76 -41.11 -18.31 -9.43
CA PRO A 76 -39.91 -19.08 -9.07
C PRO A 76 -39.71 -20.23 -10.06
N LYS A 77 -38.52 -20.27 -10.66
CA LYS A 77 -38.06 -21.36 -11.52
C LYS A 77 -37.85 -22.61 -10.65
N PRO A 78 -38.32 -23.80 -11.07
CA PRO A 78 -38.18 -25.02 -10.29
C PRO A 78 -36.72 -25.36 -10.04
N THR A 79 -36.42 -25.58 -8.76
CA THR A 79 -35.13 -26.05 -8.25
C THR A 79 -34.81 -27.43 -8.86
N PRO A 80 -33.63 -27.63 -9.47
CA PRO A 80 -33.20 -28.95 -9.91
C PRO A 80 -33.03 -29.89 -8.71
N LYS A 81 -33.54 -31.11 -8.81
CA LYS A 81 -33.31 -32.19 -7.84
C LYS A 81 -31.80 -32.44 -7.66
N PRO A 82 -31.33 -32.71 -6.44
CA PRO A 82 -29.95 -33.11 -6.19
C PRO A 82 -29.63 -34.39 -6.97
N ILE A 83 -28.61 -34.31 -7.83
CA ILE A 83 -27.99 -35.49 -8.44
C ILE A 83 -27.11 -36.13 -7.36
N PRO A 84 -27.25 -37.43 -7.08
CA PRO A 84 -26.40 -38.12 -6.11
C PRO A 84 -24.94 -38.08 -6.55
N PRO A 85 -23.98 -37.85 -5.63
CA PRO A 85 -22.57 -37.79 -5.96
C PRO A 85 -22.08 -39.14 -6.47
N LYS A 86 -21.41 -39.11 -7.62
CA LYS A 86 -20.71 -40.25 -8.21
C LYS A 86 -19.57 -40.69 -7.27
N PRO A 87 -19.38 -41.99 -7.03
CA PRO A 87 -18.27 -42.48 -6.20
C PRO A 87 -16.92 -41.99 -6.71
N ALA A 88 -16.13 -41.40 -5.81
CA ALA A 88 -14.76 -40.98 -6.10
C ALA A 88 -13.90 -42.21 -6.43
N PRO A 89 -12.99 -42.12 -7.42
CA PRO A 89 -12.00 -43.17 -7.65
C PRO A 89 -10.99 -43.22 -6.48
N PRO A 90 -10.41 -44.40 -6.20
CA PRO A 90 -9.40 -44.57 -5.15
C PRO A 90 -8.19 -43.68 -5.42
N ALA A 91 -7.73 -42.98 -4.38
CA ALA A 91 -6.49 -42.22 -4.41
C ALA A 91 -5.32 -43.16 -4.72
N GLN A 92 -4.66 -42.93 -5.86
CA GLN A 92 -3.31 -43.43 -6.09
C GLN A 92 -2.35 -42.59 -5.25
N GLU A 93 -1.73 -43.21 -4.26
CA GLU A 93 -0.57 -42.67 -3.57
C GLU A 93 0.61 -42.64 -4.57
N GLU A 94 0.95 -41.44 -5.05
CA GLU A 94 2.17 -41.19 -5.82
C GLU A 94 3.30 -40.76 -4.85
N PRO A 95 4.55 -41.24 -5.02
CA PRO A 95 5.63 -40.96 -4.08
C PRO A 95 6.18 -39.53 -4.28
N GLU A 96 5.50 -38.53 -3.70
CA GLU A 96 5.84 -37.10 -3.77
C GLU A 96 6.96 -36.67 -2.79
N ASN A 97 7.63 -37.61 -2.11
CA ASN A 97 8.60 -37.25 -1.07
C ASN A 97 10.01 -36.94 -1.62
N THR A 98 10.43 -37.61 -2.71
CA THR A 98 11.82 -37.52 -3.17
C THR A 98 12.15 -36.19 -3.87
N LYS A 99 11.22 -35.64 -4.66
CA LYS A 99 11.45 -34.35 -5.34
C LYS A 99 11.51 -33.16 -4.38
N GLN A 100 10.75 -33.21 -3.29
CA GLN A 100 10.75 -32.16 -2.28
C GLN A 100 12.09 -32.10 -1.54
N GLN A 101 12.70 -33.25 -1.25
CA GLN A 101 14.01 -33.31 -0.58
C GLN A 101 15.16 -32.80 -1.45
N GLU A 102 15.14 -33.07 -2.76
CA GLU A 102 16.15 -32.57 -3.69
C GLU A 102 16.10 -31.04 -3.82
N LEU A 103 14.89 -30.48 -3.84
CA LEU A 103 14.67 -29.03 -3.94
C LEU A 103 15.14 -28.28 -2.68
N VAL A 104 14.94 -28.88 -1.50
CA VAL A 104 15.45 -28.35 -0.22
C VAL A 104 16.98 -28.40 -0.17
N SER A 105 17.60 -29.46 -0.69
CA SER A 105 19.06 -29.58 -0.72
C SER A 105 19.71 -28.54 -1.64
N LEU A 106 19.10 -28.27 -2.80
CA LEU A 106 19.58 -27.26 -3.75
C LEU A 106 19.57 -25.85 -3.15
N LEU A 107 18.50 -25.49 -2.42
CA LEU A 107 18.38 -24.20 -1.74
C LEU A 107 19.43 -24.01 -0.64
N GLN A 108 19.71 -25.04 0.15
CA GLN A 108 20.76 -24.97 1.18
C GLN A 108 22.15 -24.78 0.57
N GLN A 109 22.41 -25.37 -0.61
CA GLN A 109 23.70 -25.25 -1.28
C GLN A 109 23.93 -23.83 -1.83
N SER A 110 22.88 -23.16 -2.31
CA SER A 110 22.97 -21.75 -2.76
C SER A 110 23.23 -20.77 -1.62
N LEU A 111 22.67 -21.00 -0.42
CA LEU A 111 22.85 -20.10 0.73
C LEU A 111 24.27 -20.16 1.31
N LYS A 112 24.92 -21.33 1.25
CA LYS A 112 26.27 -21.53 1.80
C LYS A 112 27.36 -20.77 1.02
N GLY A 113 27.06 -20.29 -0.19
CA GLY A 113 27.97 -19.47 -1.00
C GLY A 113 28.01 -17.98 -0.62
N LEU A 114 27.07 -17.49 0.19
CA LEU A 114 26.91 -16.05 0.48
C LEU A 114 27.58 -15.57 1.77
N GLU A 115 28.08 -16.47 2.63
CA GLU A 115 28.61 -16.11 3.95
C GLU A 115 30.11 -15.73 3.98
N SER A 116 30.82 -15.67 2.85
CA SER A 116 32.28 -15.48 2.83
C SER A 116 32.81 -14.13 2.33
N THR A 117 31.97 -13.11 2.17
CA THR A 117 32.44 -11.75 1.84
C THR A 117 32.40 -10.83 3.05
N SER A 118 33.48 -10.86 3.82
CA SER A 118 33.79 -9.88 4.87
C SER A 118 34.04 -8.48 4.26
N SER A 119 33.16 -7.56 4.66
CA SER A 119 33.13 -6.08 4.60
C SER A 119 34.43 -5.29 4.28
N PRO A 120 34.28 -4.09 3.68
CA PRO A 120 34.77 -2.92 4.38
C PRO A 120 33.72 -1.80 4.56
N LYS A 121 33.40 -1.58 5.84
CA LYS A 121 32.97 -0.37 6.55
C LYS A 121 32.94 0.95 5.76
N ALA A 122 31.73 1.45 5.50
CA ALA A 122 31.38 2.82 5.10
C ALA A 122 30.04 3.22 5.78
N PRO A 123 29.66 4.51 5.84
CA PRO A 123 28.99 5.10 7.00
C PRO A 123 27.50 4.80 7.11
N THR A 124 27.08 4.65 8.37
CA THR A 124 25.71 4.55 8.88
C THR A 124 24.83 5.70 8.37
N LEU A 125 24.06 5.41 7.31
CA LEU A 125 22.92 6.21 6.88
C LEU A 125 21.67 5.34 7.01
N SER A 126 21.06 5.43 8.18
CA SER A 126 19.66 5.12 8.54
C SER A 126 18.84 4.32 7.50
N SER A 127 19.20 3.06 7.26
CA SER A 127 18.46 2.15 6.36
C SER A 127 17.88 0.92 7.10
N GLU A 128 18.09 0.81 8.41
CA GLU A 128 17.61 -0.32 9.23
C GLU A 128 16.10 -0.32 9.49
N ALA A 129 15.37 0.73 9.10
CA ALA A 129 13.91 0.78 9.23
C ALA A 129 13.14 0.17 8.03
N LEU A 130 13.81 -0.20 6.93
CA LEU A 130 13.15 -0.70 5.69
C LEU A 130 13.24 -2.22 5.47
N LEU A 131 14.00 -2.96 6.27
CA LEU A 131 14.22 -4.40 6.01
C LEU A 131 13.18 -5.32 6.66
N PHE A 132 12.31 -4.80 7.53
CA PHE A 132 11.25 -5.60 8.17
C PHE A 132 9.85 -5.36 7.59
N SER A 133 9.66 -4.37 6.71
CA SER A 133 8.36 -4.13 6.05
C SER A 133 8.16 -5.01 4.81
N SER A 134 9.23 -5.59 4.26
CA SER A 134 9.24 -6.25 2.95
C SER A 134 8.26 -7.42 2.84
N THR A 135 8.22 -8.34 3.81
CA THR A 135 7.43 -9.58 3.66
C THR A 135 5.93 -9.35 3.50
N TYR A 136 5.35 -8.41 4.23
CA TYR A 136 3.92 -8.11 4.09
C TYR A 136 3.65 -7.21 2.88
N GLU A 137 4.53 -6.24 2.63
CA GLU A 137 4.41 -5.31 1.51
C GLU A 137 4.49 -6.05 0.17
N GLU A 138 5.46 -6.95 0.01
CA GLU A 138 5.59 -7.82 -1.17
C GLU A 138 4.37 -8.71 -1.36
N LYS A 139 3.86 -9.31 -0.27
CA LYS A 139 2.62 -10.11 -0.32
C LYS A 139 1.41 -9.27 -0.73
N LEU A 140 1.34 -8.02 -0.26
CA LEU A 140 0.28 -7.10 -0.62
C LEU A 140 0.37 -6.67 -2.09
N ILE A 141 1.58 -6.39 -2.59
CA ILE A 141 1.84 -6.09 -4.00
C ILE A 141 1.42 -7.27 -4.87
N ALA A 142 1.93 -8.47 -4.60
CA ALA A 142 1.59 -9.67 -5.37
C ALA A 142 0.07 -9.96 -5.35
N HIS A 143 -0.59 -9.74 -4.21
CA HIS A 143 -2.03 -9.91 -4.12
C HIS A 143 -2.79 -8.86 -4.94
N LEU A 144 -2.35 -7.60 -4.90
CA LEU A 144 -2.95 -6.52 -5.70
C LEU A 144 -2.75 -6.75 -7.19
N GLU A 145 -1.55 -7.12 -7.63
CA GLU A 145 -1.26 -7.46 -9.03
C GLU A 145 -2.11 -8.64 -9.53
N SER A 146 -2.39 -9.63 -8.66
CA SER A 146 -3.28 -10.75 -9.03
C SER A 146 -4.76 -10.35 -9.18
N LEU A 147 -5.20 -9.28 -8.52
CA LEU A 147 -6.60 -8.83 -8.50
C LEU A 147 -6.88 -7.68 -9.46
N LEU A 148 -5.86 -6.89 -9.78
CA LEU A 148 -5.95 -5.69 -10.59
C LEU A 148 -5.45 -6.01 -12.00
N SER A 149 -6.30 -5.76 -12.98
CA SER A 149 -5.88 -5.77 -14.38
C SER A 149 -5.80 -4.34 -14.86
N PHE A 150 -4.58 -3.81 -14.96
CA PHE A 150 -4.37 -2.44 -15.41
C PHE A 150 -4.85 -2.28 -16.86
N PRO A 151 -5.61 -1.21 -17.17
CA PRO A 151 -6.08 -0.98 -18.54
C PRO A 151 -4.97 -0.57 -19.49
N GLU A 152 -3.87 0.01 -19.00
CA GLU A 152 -2.74 0.46 -19.80
C GLU A 152 -1.40 0.21 -19.09
N LYS A 153 -0.32 0.13 -19.87
CA LYS A 153 1.04 -0.01 -19.33
C LYS A 153 1.48 1.24 -18.58
N GLY A 154 2.21 1.07 -17.49
CA GLY A 154 2.80 2.17 -16.73
C GLY A 154 3.01 1.86 -15.26
N GLU A 155 3.73 2.74 -14.57
CA GLU A 155 4.01 2.62 -13.14
C GLU A 155 3.10 3.57 -12.33
N VAL A 156 2.64 3.11 -11.17
CA VAL A 156 1.90 3.91 -10.20
C VAL A 156 2.48 3.70 -8.80
N LYS A 157 2.92 4.79 -8.18
CA LYS A 157 3.29 4.84 -6.76
C LYS A 157 2.08 5.22 -5.91
N LEU A 158 1.64 4.31 -5.08
CA LEU A 158 0.43 4.41 -4.26
C LEU A 158 0.78 4.40 -2.77
N LEU A 159 0.30 5.40 -2.03
CA LEU A 159 0.30 5.38 -0.58
C LEU A 159 -1.09 4.90 -0.11
N LEU A 160 -1.13 3.69 0.44
CA LEU A 160 -2.35 3.00 0.82
C LEU A 160 -2.44 2.85 2.34
N THR A 161 -3.38 3.55 2.97
CA THR A 161 -3.67 3.39 4.40
C THR A 161 -4.72 2.31 4.59
N LEU A 162 -4.34 1.23 5.26
CA LEU A 162 -5.21 0.11 5.57
C LEU A 162 -5.54 0.11 7.05
N SER A 163 -6.79 -0.24 7.36
CA SER A 163 -7.20 -0.65 8.70
C SER A 163 -6.69 -2.07 9.00
N ARG A 164 -6.61 -2.43 10.28
CA ARG A 164 -6.22 -3.79 10.70
C ARG A 164 -7.13 -4.88 10.15
N SER A 165 -8.35 -4.53 9.74
CA SER A 165 -9.33 -5.44 9.11
C SER A 165 -9.08 -5.70 7.61
N GLY A 166 -8.08 -5.04 7.01
CA GLY A 166 -7.83 -5.12 5.57
C GLY A 166 -8.71 -4.19 4.73
N LYS A 167 -9.53 -3.34 5.36
CA LYS A 167 -10.26 -2.27 4.66
C LYS A 167 -9.37 -1.08 4.36
N VAL A 168 -9.54 -0.50 3.17
CA VAL A 168 -8.88 0.74 2.75
C VAL A 168 -9.52 1.94 3.45
N GLU A 169 -8.74 2.69 4.22
CA GLU A 169 -9.18 3.93 4.89
C GLU A 169 -8.85 5.17 4.06
N LYS A 170 -7.66 5.18 3.45
CA LYS A 170 -7.17 6.31 2.66
C LYS A 170 -6.28 5.82 1.52
N MET A 171 -6.31 6.56 0.40
CA MET A 171 -5.41 6.35 -0.73
C MET A 171 -4.89 7.70 -1.21
N GLU A 172 -3.60 7.76 -1.48
CA GLU A 172 -2.95 8.89 -2.11
C GLU A 172 -2.04 8.40 -3.23
N PHE A 173 -2.11 9.05 -4.39
CA PHE A 173 -1.27 8.73 -5.53
C PHE A 173 -0.08 9.69 -5.54
N GLY A 174 1.13 9.14 -5.53
CA GLY A 174 2.36 9.91 -5.64
C GLY A 174 2.67 10.21 -7.11
N GLN A 175 3.57 9.43 -7.70
CA GLN A 175 3.90 9.51 -9.12
C GLN A 175 3.11 8.45 -9.89
N ALA A 176 2.51 8.83 -11.01
CA ALA A 176 1.84 7.92 -11.91
C ALA A 176 2.17 8.30 -13.35
N THR A 177 2.57 7.33 -14.17
CA THR A 177 2.81 7.54 -15.59
C THR A 177 1.48 7.71 -16.35
N ASN A 178 0.39 7.18 -15.81
CA ASN A 178 -0.88 7.06 -16.52
C ASN A 178 -2.09 7.37 -15.63
N SER A 179 -2.88 8.38 -16.01
CA SER A 179 -4.08 8.80 -15.28
C SER A 179 -5.23 7.80 -15.35
N LYS A 180 -5.33 6.98 -16.41
CA LYS A 180 -6.37 5.93 -16.52
C LYS A 180 -6.15 4.82 -15.50
N ASN A 181 -4.89 4.46 -15.24
CA ASN A 181 -4.55 3.49 -14.19
C ASN A 181 -4.91 4.03 -12.81
N VAL A 182 -4.67 5.31 -12.54
CA VAL A 182 -5.07 5.97 -11.29
C VAL A 182 -6.60 5.91 -11.11
N ALA A 183 -7.37 6.34 -12.11
CA ALA A 183 -8.84 6.29 -12.05
C ALA A 183 -9.38 4.86 -11.88
N TYR A 184 -8.72 3.87 -12.49
CA TYR A 184 -9.05 2.46 -12.29
C TYR A 184 -8.82 2.02 -10.84
N LEU A 185 -7.67 2.35 -10.27
CA LEU A 185 -7.32 2.03 -8.88
C LEU A 185 -8.29 2.69 -7.89
N GLU A 186 -8.61 3.97 -8.07
CA GLU A 186 -9.59 4.70 -7.24
C GLU A 186 -10.94 4.00 -7.18
N LYS A 187 -11.39 3.44 -8.30
CA LYS A 187 -12.68 2.74 -8.39
C LYS A 187 -12.62 1.32 -7.83
N ARG A 188 -11.50 0.62 -8.02
CA ARG A 188 -11.40 -0.83 -7.70
C ARG A 188 -10.91 -1.09 -6.29
N LEU A 189 -9.87 -0.39 -5.82
CA LEU A 189 -9.27 -0.63 -4.50
C LEU A 189 -10.25 -0.59 -3.32
N PRO A 190 -11.22 0.35 -3.24
CA PRO A 190 -12.18 0.38 -2.13
C PRO A 190 -13.11 -0.84 -2.08
N THR A 191 -13.27 -1.53 -3.20
CA THR A 191 -14.11 -2.73 -3.33
C THR A 191 -13.36 -4.02 -3.00
N LEU A 192 -12.03 -3.96 -2.90
CA LEU A 192 -11.20 -5.14 -2.62
C LEU A 192 -11.10 -5.38 -1.11
N SER A 193 -11.08 -6.67 -0.75
CA SER A 193 -10.76 -7.10 0.61
C SER A 193 -9.28 -7.47 0.64
N LEU A 194 -8.48 -6.68 1.34
CA LEU A 194 -7.04 -6.90 1.44
C LEU A 194 -6.70 -7.78 2.65
N PRO A 195 -5.54 -8.46 2.64
CA PRO A 195 -5.10 -9.22 3.79
C PRO A 195 -4.96 -8.33 5.03
N LEU A 196 -5.09 -8.96 6.20
CA LEU A 196 -4.85 -8.32 7.49
C LEU A 196 -3.34 -8.12 7.65
N PHE A 197 -2.89 -6.92 8.00
CA PHE A 197 -1.47 -6.70 8.29
C PHE A 197 -1.07 -7.29 9.65
N GLY A 198 0.07 -7.98 9.67
CA GLY A 198 0.49 -8.90 10.73
C GLY A 198 0.84 -8.24 12.07
N THR A 199 1.43 -9.04 12.97
CA THR A 199 1.78 -8.60 14.34
C THR A 199 2.87 -7.54 14.42
N HIS A 200 3.56 -7.24 13.32
CA HIS A 200 4.60 -6.22 13.26
C HIS A 200 4.09 -4.80 13.54
N TRP A 201 2.77 -4.56 13.41
CA TRP A 201 2.12 -3.29 13.71
C TRP A 201 1.17 -3.38 14.92
N LYS A 202 1.53 -4.19 15.92
CA LYS A 202 0.71 -4.39 17.12
C LYS A 202 0.44 -3.05 17.83
N GLY A 203 -0.83 -2.73 18.01
CA GLY A 203 -1.27 -1.50 18.68
C GLY A 203 -1.62 -0.35 17.74
N GLN A 204 -1.30 -0.47 16.44
CA GLN A 204 -1.77 0.48 15.43
C GLN A 204 -3.13 0.02 14.89
N ALA A 205 -4.10 0.95 14.79
CA ALA A 205 -5.41 0.69 14.20
C ALA A 205 -5.34 0.65 12.66
N SER A 206 -4.47 1.49 12.09
CA SER A 206 -4.19 1.56 10.66
C SER A 206 -2.72 1.83 10.38
N HIS A 207 -2.28 1.48 9.18
CA HIS A 207 -0.92 1.68 8.71
C HIS A 207 -0.91 2.07 7.23
N THR A 208 0.03 2.95 6.84
CA THR A 208 0.19 3.43 5.46
C THR A 208 1.36 2.73 4.79
N PHE A 209 1.07 2.01 3.72
CA PHE A 209 2.06 1.30 2.89
C PHE A 209 2.37 2.12 1.64
N THR A 210 3.62 2.09 1.18
CA THR A 210 4.04 2.77 -0.06
C THR A 210 4.28 1.74 -1.15
N LEU A 211 3.27 1.47 -1.95
CA LEU A 211 3.27 0.41 -2.95
C LEU A 211 3.70 0.96 -4.31
N HIS A 212 4.49 0.16 -5.02
CA HIS A 212 4.86 0.39 -6.41
C HIS A 212 4.19 -0.69 -7.25
N LEU A 213 3.26 -0.28 -8.13
CA LEU A 213 2.50 -1.18 -8.98
C LEU A 213 2.81 -0.92 -10.45
N GLN A 214 2.97 -1.97 -11.23
CA GLN A 214 3.25 -1.89 -12.66
C GLN A 214 2.14 -2.56 -13.47
N GLY A 215 1.66 -1.88 -14.52
CA GLY A 215 0.76 -2.45 -15.51
C GLY A 215 1.55 -3.08 -16.67
N ASP A 216 1.21 -4.34 -16.99
CA ASP A 216 1.80 -5.14 -18.08
C ASP A 216 1.31 -4.76 -19.49
#